data_AF-V5B425-F1
#
_entry.id   AF-V5B425-F1
#
_cell.length_a   1.000
_cell.length_b   1.000
_cell.length_c   1.000
_cell.angle_alpha   90.00
_cell.angle_beta   90.00
_cell.angle_gamma   90.00
#
_symmetry.space_group_name_H-M   'P 1'
#
loop_
_entity.id
_entity.type
_entity.pdbx_description
1 polymer ?
#
loop_
_entity_poly.entity_id
_entity_poly.type
_entity_poly.pdbx_seq_one_letter_code
_entity_poly.pdbx_strand_id
1 'polypeptide(L)'
;MSADDHNNMAATYEGVRRILHDFVVKRGGDSLLLLRGDAMLQRQGDQASSQTKKRHGDFQDSVELLQFVAREVKGLADAPVSLFSSGYSQGHPMDRIWNGDRQASLSFMEELSNGINERGVDTTGRLPTRTWDAACENVRKLIHRVEQVLSLRDVPSDLPDDARQRAVQMLVREKILRHGVRGIITQMLTSAEEFNAYVNDVRRELRHADNGELVDEVVVWPTIMAPLAAEEYTRLLLFTKTIPSAAVQQALRAYRDGLKAAVASATRLGTSDEEKVCALMSTKTALEETFRRRLEDETLAMCRTLFLSGHRHLNCSAFKSTHLPLLLRLLDRLQEEANGHCGASPARGSCPSFL
;
A
#
# COMPACT_ATOMS: atom_id res chain seq x y z
N MET A 1 -2.94 23.49 -22.64
CA MET A 1 -2.10 23.14 -21.48
C MET A 1 -2.62 21.82 -20.94
N SER A 2 -1.77 20.80 -20.82
CA SER A 2 -2.22 19.45 -20.42
C SER A 2 -2.34 19.35 -18.89
N ALA A 3 -3.02 18.31 -18.39
CA ALA A 3 -3.08 18.03 -16.95
C ALA A 3 -1.69 17.82 -16.31
N ASP A 4 -0.71 17.40 -17.11
CA ASP A 4 0.68 17.22 -16.67
C ASP A 4 1.38 18.57 -16.41
N ASP A 5 1.04 19.63 -17.15
CA ASP A 5 1.55 20.98 -16.91
C ASP A 5 1.06 21.54 -15.56
N HIS A 6 -0.19 21.25 -15.19
CA HIS A 6 -0.74 21.66 -13.90
C HIS A 6 -0.16 20.87 -12.72
N ASN A 7 0.07 19.56 -12.88
CA ASN A 7 0.72 18.74 -11.86
C ASN A 7 2.19 19.13 -11.63
N ASN A 8 2.93 19.47 -12.70
CA ASN A 8 4.31 19.93 -12.59
C ASN A 8 4.43 21.26 -11.83
N MET A 9 3.45 22.16 -11.97
CA MET A 9 3.42 23.42 -11.22
C MET A 9 3.14 23.22 -9.72
N ALA A 10 2.45 22.13 -9.32
CA ALA A 10 2.12 21.84 -7.92
C ALA A 10 3.33 21.35 -7.11
N ALA A 11 4.26 20.63 -7.73
CA ALA A 11 5.45 20.08 -7.07
C ALA A 11 6.64 21.06 -6.94
N THR A 12 6.44 22.34 -7.28
CA THR A 12 7.42 23.41 -7.08
C THR A 12 7.29 24.03 -5.68
N TYR A 13 8.28 24.79 -5.22
CA TYR A 13 8.20 25.56 -3.98
C TYR A 13 6.96 26.47 -3.95
N GLU A 14 6.69 27.21 -5.05
CA GLU A 14 5.51 28.08 -5.16
C GLU A 14 4.20 27.29 -5.26
N GLY A 15 4.22 26.12 -5.90
CA GLY A 15 3.09 25.19 -5.93
C GLY A 15 2.70 24.74 -4.53
N VAL A 16 3.67 24.19 -3.80
CA VAL A 16 3.48 23.71 -2.42
C VAL A 16 3.06 24.86 -1.50
N ARG A 17 3.68 26.05 -1.60
CA ARG A 17 3.27 27.21 -0.79
C ARG A 17 1.81 27.59 -1.01
N ARG A 18 1.34 27.63 -2.27
CA ARG A 18 -0.07 27.92 -2.58
C ARG A 18 -1.00 26.87 -2.00
N ILE A 19 -0.63 25.60 -2.07
CA ILE A 19 -1.41 24.50 -1.48
C ILE A 19 -1.47 24.64 0.04
N LEU A 20 -0.35 24.93 0.70
CA LEU A 20 -0.30 25.14 2.15
C LEU A 20 -1.16 26.32 2.58
N HIS A 21 -1.08 27.46 1.88
CA HIS A 21 -1.92 28.61 2.19
C HIS A 21 -3.41 28.31 1.95
N ASP A 22 -3.78 27.60 0.90
CA ASP A 22 -5.18 27.22 0.68
C ASP A 22 -5.68 26.28 1.80
N PHE A 23 -4.91 25.26 2.12
CA PHE A 23 -5.30 24.25 3.10
C PHE A 23 -5.30 24.81 4.54
N VAL A 24 -4.18 25.38 4.99
CA VAL A 24 -4.01 25.83 6.38
C VAL A 24 -4.78 27.12 6.63
N VAL A 25 -4.60 28.15 5.79
CA VAL A 25 -5.16 29.48 6.07
C VAL A 25 -6.64 29.56 5.66
N LYS A 26 -6.99 29.13 4.44
CA LYS A 26 -8.36 29.32 3.94
C LYS A 26 -9.32 28.24 4.41
N ARG A 27 -8.88 26.99 4.51
CA ARG A 27 -9.72 25.86 4.91
C ARG A 27 -9.57 25.48 6.39
N GLY A 28 -8.61 26.07 7.10
CA GLY A 28 -8.36 25.76 8.51
C GLY A 28 -7.82 24.35 8.74
N GLY A 29 -7.17 23.75 7.74
CA GLY A 29 -6.58 22.42 7.86
C GLY A 29 -5.39 22.41 8.81
N ASP A 30 -5.35 21.42 9.71
CA ASP A 30 -4.39 21.36 10.83
C ASP A 30 -3.46 20.13 10.77
N SER A 31 -3.58 19.33 9.70
CA SER A 31 -3.00 17.99 9.63
C SER A 31 -2.48 17.70 8.22
N LEU A 32 -1.18 17.41 8.09
CA LEU A 32 -0.51 17.23 6.80
C LEU A 32 0.25 15.90 6.73
N LEU A 33 -0.11 15.05 5.76
CA LEU A 33 0.70 13.90 5.36
C LEU A 33 1.66 14.30 4.24
N LEU A 34 2.96 14.19 4.50
CA LEU A 34 4.00 14.66 3.59
C LEU A 34 4.73 13.48 2.94
N LEU A 35 4.62 13.42 1.61
CA LEU A 35 5.13 12.33 0.77
C LEU A 35 6.00 12.91 -0.34
N ARG A 36 7.07 12.20 -0.71
CA ARG A 36 7.83 12.52 -1.94
C ARG A 36 6.96 12.38 -3.19
N GLY A 37 5.99 11.47 -3.15
CA GLY A 37 5.25 11.02 -4.31
C GLY A 37 5.97 9.90 -5.07
N ASP A 38 5.22 9.23 -5.93
CA ASP A 38 5.73 8.22 -6.83
C ASP A 38 6.34 8.90 -8.06
N ALA A 39 7.53 8.46 -8.46
CA ALA A 39 8.09 8.91 -9.72
C ALA A 39 7.18 8.39 -10.85
N MET A 40 6.68 9.28 -11.70
CA MET A 40 6.11 8.88 -12.98
C MET A 40 7.20 8.08 -13.72
N LEU A 41 7.05 6.75 -13.77
CA LEU A 41 7.84 5.89 -14.65
C LEU A 41 7.42 6.23 -16.09
N GLN A 42 7.89 7.36 -16.62
CA GLN A 42 7.79 7.61 -18.05
C GLN A 42 8.71 6.62 -18.76
N ARG A 43 8.07 5.88 -19.67
CA ARG A 43 8.68 4.95 -20.62
C ARG A 43 9.91 5.60 -21.28
N GLN A 44 11.07 5.03 -21.07
CA GLN A 44 12.14 5.07 -22.07
C GLN A 44 12.44 3.64 -22.45
N GLY A 45 11.65 3.13 -23.39
CA GLY A 45 12.20 2.20 -24.36
C GLY A 45 13.27 2.97 -25.15
N ASP A 46 14.40 2.30 -25.33
CA ASP A 46 15.52 2.66 -26.18
C ASP A 46 16.38 3.87 -25.76
N GLN A 47 17.62 3.52 -25.38
CA GLN A 47 18.83 4.33 -25.45
C GLN A 47 18.80 5.72 -24.77
N ALA A 48 19.30 5.80 -23.55
CA ALA A 48 19.86 7.06 -23.05
C ALA A 48 21.08 6.80 -22.15
N SER A 49 22.25 6.92 -22.78
CA SER A 49 23.45 7.41 -22.13
C SER A 49 23.14 8.71 -21.37
N SER A 50 23.59 8.80 -20.11
CA SER A 50 24.00 10.05 -19.45
C SER A 50 23.20 11.35 -19.73
N GLN A 51 21.86 11.30 -19.77
CA GLN A 51 21.04 12.51 -19.85
C GLN A 51 19.89 12.44 -18.84
N THR A 52 20.09 13.18 -17.74
CA THR A 52 19.07 13.88 -16.96
C THR A 52 17.69 13.20 -16.90
N LYS A 53 17.49 12.34 -15.88
CA LYS A 53 16.15 12.13 -15.32
C LYS A 53 15.54 13.52 -15.08
N LYS A 54 14.54 13.91 -15.88
CA LYS A 54 13.81 15.16 -15.67
C LYS A 54 13.22 15.12 -14.26
N ARG A 55 13.79 15.89 -13.35
CA ARG A 55 13.26 16.07 -11.99
C ARG A 55 11.90 16.73 -12.12
N HIS A 56 10.85 16.08 -11.60
CA HIS A 56 9.52 16.67 -11.49
C HIS A 56 9.43 17.30 -10.10
N GLY A 57 9.49 18.64 -10.05
CA GLY A 57 9.42 19.41 -8.81
C GLY A 57 10.78 19.81 -8.22
N ASP A 58 10.72 20.65 -7.20
CA ASP A 58 11.90 21.31 -6.62
C ASP A 58 12.55 20.52 -5.47
N PHE A 59 11.92 19.43 -5.03
CA PHE A 59 12.33 18.62 -3.88
C PHE A 59 12.99 17.31 -4.33
N GLN A 60 14.16 16.97 -3.77
CA GLN A 60 14.84 15.70 -4.04
C GLN A 60 14.21 14.51 -3.33
N ASP A 61 13.72 14.72 -2.12
CA ASP A 61 13.14 13.68 -1.28
C ASP A 61 12.06 14.24 -0.34
N SER A 62 11.48 13.34 0.46
CA SER A 62 10.46 13.72 1.44
C SER A 62 10.99 14.58 2.60
N VAL A 63 12.30 14.55 2.90
CA VAL A 63 12.92 15.33 3.97
C VAL A 63 13.06 16.79 3.54
N GLU A 64 13.48 17.05 2.31
CA GLU A 64 13.53 18.42 1.76
C GLU A 64 12.14 19.06 1.71
N LEU A 65 11.12 18.29 1.26
CA LEU A 65 9.73 18.73 1.29
C LEU A 65 9.28 19.04 2.72
N LEU A 66 9.57 18.15 3.67
CA LEU A 66 9.24 18.33 5.08
C LEU A 66 9.92 19.57 5.68
N GLN A 67 11.21 19.79 5.40
CA GLN A 67 11.94 20.96 5.85
C GLN A 67 11.33 22.26 5.30
N PHE A 68 10.88 22.26 4.05
CA PHE A 68 10.19 23.40 3.46
C PHE A 68 8.84 23.63 4.12
N VAL A 69 7.99 22.61 4.18
CA VAL A 69 6.64 22.71 4.76
C VAL A 69 6.70 23.12 6.22
N ALA A 70 7.57 22.52 7.03
CA ALA A 70 7.72 22.83 8.46
C ALA A 70 8.15 24.29 8.70
N ARG A 71 8.86 24.92 7.76
CA ARG A 71 9.20 26.35 7.84
C ARG A 71 8.03 27.23 7.42
N GLU A 72 7.36 26.89 6.34
CA GLU A 72 6.23 27.68 5.81
C GLU A 72 5.05 27.67 6.76
N VAL A 73 4.66 26.51 7.32
CA VAL A 73 3.48 26.43 8.22
C VAL A 73 3.65 27.23 9.51
N LYS A 74 4.88 27.38 10.02
CA LYS A 74 5.18 28.24 11.19
C LYS A 74 4.84 29.72 10.95
N GLY A 75 4.82 30.16 9.70
CA GLY A 75 4.46 31.52 9.32
C GLY A 75 3.01 31.69 8.86
N LEU A 76 2.24 30.59 8.74
CA LEU A 76 0.89 30.60 8.18
C LEU A 76 -0.22 30.48 9.23
N ALA A 77 0.06 29.89 10.39
CA ALA A 77 -0.91 29.71 11.45
C ALA A 77 -0.29 29.91 12.83
N ASP A 78 -1.04 30.53 13.74
CA ASP A 78 -0.66 30.65 15.15
C ASP A 78 -0.80 29.31 15.89
N ALA A 79 -1.70 28.44 15.43
CA ALA A 79 -1.90 27.10 15.96
C ALA A 79 -0.94 26.08 15.31
N PRO A 80 -0.44 25.08 16.06
CA PRO A 80 0.48 24.09 15.51
C PRO A 80 -0.22 23.18 14.50
N VAL A 81 0.39 23.01 13.32
CA VAL A 81 -0.02 22.04 12.30
C VAL A 81 0.68 20.70 12.55
N SER A 82 -0.11 19.63 12.65
CA SER A 82 0.38 18.25 12.82
C SER A 82 1.00 17.72 11.54
N LEU A 83 2.22 17.19 11.64
CA LEU A 83 2.98 16.65 10.51
C LEU A 83 3.07 15.13 10.60
N PHE A 84 2.74 14.47 9.48
CA PHE A 84 2.75 13.03 9.32
C PHE A 84 3.69 12.60 8.19
N SER A 85 4.29 11.42 8.31
CA SER A 85 5.10 10.81 7.26
C SER A 85 4.67 9.39 6.93
N SER A 86 5.11 8.88 5.79
CA SER A 86 4.95 7.47 5.46
C SER A 86 5.99 6.59 6.18
N GLY A 87 5.58 5.35 6.49
CA GLY A 87 6.44 4.29 6.99
C GLY A 87 6.38 3.03 6.11
N TYR A 88 7.45 2.24 6.09
CA TYR A 88 7.52 1.00 5.29
C TYR A 88 7.99 -0.14 6.19
N SER A 89 7.05 -0.91 6.74
CA SER A 89 7.36 -2.02 7.66
C SER A 89 8.22 -3.11 7.02
N GLN A 90 8.06 -3.34 5.71
CA GLN A 90 8.86 -4.28 4.92
C GLN A 90 10.11 -3.64 4.29
N GLY A 91 10.39 -2.37 4.60
CA GLY A 91 11.36 -1.53 3.89
C GLY A 91 10.79 -0.95 2.59
N HIS A 92 11.33 0.18 2.14
CA HIS A 92 10.93 0.74 0.85
C HIS A 92 11.42 -0.21 -0.26
N PRO A 93 10.63 -0.49 -1.32
CA PRO A 93 10.99 -1.50 -2.33
C PRO A 93 12.35 -1.29 -3.00
N MET A 94 12.77 -0.02 -3.14
CA MET A 94 14.08 0.34 -3.72
C MET A 94 15.27 0.15 -2.78
N ASP A 95 15.03 -0.09 -1.49
CA ASP A 95 16.08 -0.36 -0.49
C ASP A 95 16.34 -1.86 -0.33
N ARG A 96 15.45 -2.69 -0.87
CA ARG A 96 15.57 -4.15 -0.85
C ARG A 96 16.44 -4.63 -2.00
N ILE A 97 17.23 -5.66 -1.72
CA ILE A 97 17.97 -6.39 -2.74
C ILE A 97 17.17 -7.64 -3.10
N TRP A 98 16.86 -7.77 -4.38
CA TRP A 98 16.15 -8.89 -4.97
C TRP A 98 17.11 -9.68 -5.85
N ASN A 99 17.06 -11.01 -5.76
CA ASN A 99 17.81 -11.91 -6.63
C ASN A 99 19.34 -11.69 -6.58
N GLY A 100 19.85 -11.28 -5.41
CA GLY A 100 21.29 -11.28 -5.08
C GLY A 100 22.04 -9.96 -5.25
N ASP A 101 21.63 -9.07 -6.18
CA ASP A 101 22.30 -7.79 -6.38
C ASP A 101 21.36 -6.66 -6.87
N ARG A 102 21.90 -5.44 -6.92
CA ARG A 102 21.15 -4.22 -7.26
C ARG A 102 20.69 -4.19 -8.72
N GLN A 103 21.46 -4.75 -9.65
CA GLN A 103 21.08 -4.78 -11.06
C GLN A 103 19.93 -5.76 -11.28
N ALA A 104 20.03 -6.96 -10.70
CA ALA A 104 18.97 -7.96 -10.71
C ALA A 104 17.69 -7.40 -10.06
N SER A 105 17.84 -6.61 -8.98
CA SER A 105 16.72 -5.91 -8.33
C SER A 105 15.99 -4.95 -9.27
N LEU A 106 16.73 -4.14 -10.03
CA LEU A 106 16.14 -3.19 -10.97
C LEU A 106 15.38 -3.91 -12.08
N SER A 107 15.97 -4.97 -12.65
CA SER A 107 15.30 -5.79 -13.67
C SER A 107 14.04 -6.47 -13.15
N PHE A 108 14.07 -7.03 -11.94
CA PHE A 108 12.90 -7.63 -11.30
C PHE A 108 11.79 -6.60 -11.06
N MET A 109 12.14 -5.41 -10.55
CA MET A 109 11.18 -4.33 -10.31
C MET A 109 10.58 -3.78 -11.61
N GLU A 110 11.36 -3.76 -12.69
CA GLU A 110 10.89 -3.41 -14.03
C GLU A 110 9.90 -4.46 -14.56
N GLU A 111 10.20 -5.75 -14.44
CA GLU A 111 9.29 -6.85 -14.81
C GLU A 111 7.94 -6.74 -14.07
N LEU A 112 7.98 -6.54 -12.76
CA LEU A 112 6.77 -6.34 -11.95
C LEU A 112 5.99 -5.08 -12.35
N SER A 113 6.68 -4.05 -12.85
CA SER A 113 6.03 -2.82 -13.31
C SER A 113 5.42 -2.98 -14.69
N ASN A 114 6.04 -3.78 -15.56
CA ASN A 114 5.48 -4.17 -16.85
C ASN A 114 4.20 -5.01 -16.69
N GLY A 115 4.13 -5.86 -15.66
CA GLY A 115 2.90 -6.58 -15.28
C GLY A 115 1.71 -5.68 -14.93
N ILE A 116 1.97 -4.46 -14.44
CA ILE A 116 0.94 -3.44 -14.19
C ILE A 116 0.57 -2.72 -15.50
N ASN A 117 1.57 -2.50 -16.37
CA ASN A 117 1.47 -1.69 -17.60
C ASN A 117 0.91 -2.45 -18.81
N GLU A 118 0.85 -3.79 -18.80
CA GLU A 118 0.26 -4.62 -19.86
C GLU A 118 -1.25 -4.41 -20.11
N ARG A 119 -1.88 -3.41 -19.49
CA ARG A 119 -2.73 -2.39 -20.14
C ARG A 119 -3.32 -1.49 -19.06
N GLY A 120 -2.54 -0.49 -18.66
CA GLY A 120 -2.99 0.67 -17.88
C GLY A 120 -3.63 1.77 -18.74
N VAL A 121 -4.34 1.40 -19.81
CA VAL A 121 -5.25 2.31 -20.49
C VAL A 121 -6.59 1.60 -20.58
N ASP A 122 -7.59 2.24 -19.99
CA ASP A 122 -9.01 1.97 -20.17
C ASP A 122 -9.43 2.32 -21.62
N THR A 123 -8.76 1.72 -22.62
CA THR A 123 -9.01 1.86 -24.06
C THR A 123 -9.23 0.51 -24.73
N THR A 124 -9.51 -0.55 -23.97
CA THR A 124 -10.44 -1.53 -24.52
C THR A 124 -11.81 -0.88 -24.51
N GLY A 125 -12.13 -0.14 -25.58
CA GLY A 125 -13.52 -0.04 -26.00
C GLY A 125 -14.10 -1.44 -25.86
N ARG A 126 -15.10 -1.57 -24.97
CA ARG A 126 -15.71 -2.82 -24.51
C ARG A 126 -15.67 -3.88 -25.61
N LEU A 127 -14.61 -4.68 -25.66
CA LEU A 127 -14.66 -5.94 -26.38
C LEU A 127 -15.60 -6.76 -25.50
N PRO A 128 -16.80 -7.11 -25.97
CA PRO A 128 -17.70 -7.89 -25.16
C PRO A 128 -16.91 -9.14 -24.78
N THR A 129 -16.85 -9.45 -23.49
CA THR A 129 -16.30 -10.71 -22.96
C THR A 129 -17.17 -11.90 -23.39
N ARG A 130 -17.82 -11.83 -24.56
CA ARG A 130 -18.80 -12.76 -25.10
C ARG A 130 -18.15 -13.90 -25.88
N THR A 131 -16.90 -13.73 -26.33
CA THR A 131 -16.18 -14.84 -26.99
C THR A 131 -15.36 -15.62 -25.97
N TRP A 132 -15.29 -16.93 -26.19
CA TRP A 132 -14.50 -17.85 -25.38
C TRP A 132 -13.02 -17.44 -25.32
N ASP A 133 -12.44 -17.03 -26.45
CA ASP A 133 -11.04 -16.61 -26.53
C ASP A 133 -10.75 -15.35 -25.71
N ALA A 134 -11.65 -14.35 -25.74
CA ALA A 134 -11.50 -13.13 -24.97
C ALA A 134 -11.61 -13.40 -23.46
N ALA A 135 -12.53 -14.29 -23.06
CA ALA A 135 -12.66 -14.71 -21.67
C ALA A 135 -11.43 -15.48 -21.17
N CYS A 136 -10.91 -16.42 -21.98
CA CYS A 136 -9.67 -17.12 -21.67
C CYS A 136 -8.48 -16.18 -21.55
N GLU A 137 -8.36 -15.21 -22.46
CA GLU A 137 -7.28 -14.23 -22.43
C GLU A 137 -7.34 -13.35 -21.17
N ASN A 138 -8.53 -12.95 -20.74
CA ASN A 138 -8.71 -12.25 -19.47
C ASN A 138 -8.19 -13.11 -18.29
N VAL A 139 -8.63 -14.37 -18.21
CA VAL A 139 -8.21 -15.28 -17.13
C VAL A 139 -6.71 -15.57 -17.15
N ARG A 140 -6.08 -15.73 -18.34
CA ARG A 140 -4.63 -15.89 -18.47
C ARG A 140 -3.88 -14.69 -17.90
N LYS A 141 -4.32 -13.46 -18.20
CA LYS A 141 -3.73 -12.24 -17.63
C LYS A 141 -3.82 -12.20 -16.11
N LEU A 142 -4.94 -12.65 -15.55
CA LEU A 142 -5.11 -12.72 -14.09
C LEU A 142 -4.19 -13.76 -13.47
N ILE A 143 -4.10 -14.95 -14.06
CA ILE A 143 -3.15 -15.99 -13.64
C ILE A 143 -1.72 -15.43 -13.64
N HIS A 144 -1.33 -14.76 -14.73
CA HIS A 144 0.00 -14.17 -14.85
C HIS A 144 0.28 -13.11 -13.77
N ARG A 145 -0.66 -12.19 -13.52
CA ARG A 145 -0.52 -11.19 -12.43
C ARG A 145 -0.40 -11.85 -11.06
N VAL A 146 -1.16 -12.92 -10.80
CA VAL A 146 -1.06 -13.67 -9.54
C VAL A 146 0.32 -14.29 -9.42
N GLU A 147 0.87 -14.87 -10.49
CA GLU A 147 2.23 -15.43 -10.52
C GLU A 147 3.30 -14.36 -10.26
N GLN A 148 3.15 -13.15 -10.82
CA GLN A 148 4.02 -12.00 -10.52
C GLN A 148 3.91 -11.54 -9.06
N VAL A 149 2.73 -11.57 -8.45
CA VAL A 149 2.60 -11.24 -7.02
C VAL A 149 3.25 -12.31 -6.15
N LEU A 150 3.13 -13.58 -6.52
CA LEU A 150 3.76 -14.67 -5.78
C LEU A 150 5.30 -14.57 -5.83
N SER A 151 5.87 -14.08 -6.93
CA SER A 151 7.32 -13.87 -7.05
C SER A 151 7.87 -12.82 -6.06
N LEU A 152 7.06 -11.88 -5.56
CA LEU A 152 7.46 -10.95 -4.49
C LEU A 152 7.88 -11.66 -3.19
N ARG A 153 7.49 -12.92 -2.99
CA ARG A 153 7.97 -13.73 -1.85
C ARG A 153 8.91 -14.83 -2.32
N ASP A 154 8.60 -15.46 -3.44
CA ASP A 154 9.32 -16.65 -3.90
C ASP A 154 10.73 -16.30 -4.42
N VAL A 155 10.96 -15.06 -4.89
CA VAL A 155 12.29 -14.56 -5.21
C VAL A 155 13.02 -14.16 -3.92
N PRO A 156 14.23 -14.69 -3.65
CA PRO A 156 15.03 -14.31 -2.49
C PRO A 156 15.22 -12.80 -2.45
N SER A 157 14.87 -12.22 -1.30
CA SER A 157 14.95 -10.78 -1.15
C SER A 157 15.21 -10.37 0.29
N ASP A 158 16.27 -9.62 0.48
CA ASP A 158 16.71 -9.12 1.77
C ASP A 158 16.56 -7.60 1.84
N LEU A 159 16.31 -7.12 3.06
CA LEU A 159 16.47 -5.71 3.39
C LEU A 159 17.78 -5.62 4.17
N PRO A 160 18.89 -5.17 3.55
CA PRO A 160 20.18 -5.08 4.22
C PRO A 160 20.08 -4.31 5.54
N ASP A 161 20.79 -4.78 6.57
CA ASP A 161 20.73 -4.21 7.92
C ASP A 161 21.08 -2.72 7.94
N ASP A 162 22.06 -2.33 7.13
CA ASP A 162 22.50 -0.95 6.95
C ASP A 162 21.41 -0.10 6.27
N ALA A 163 20.70 -0.64 5.28
CA ALA A 163 19.58 0.03 4.62
C ALA A 163 18.40 0.23 5.57
N ARG A 164 18.03 -0.82 6.31
CA ARG A 164 17.01 -0.77 7.37
C ARG A 164 17.37 0.28 8.42
N GLN A 165 18.59 0.24 8.93
CA GLN A 165 19.05 1.18 9.95
C GLN A 165 19.06 2.62 9.43
N ARG A 166 19.55 2.87 8.22
CA ARG A 166 19.52 4.21 7.60
C ARG A 166 18.10 4.73 7.46
N ALA A 167 17.15 3.91 7.02
CA ALA A 167 15.76 4.31 6.88
C ALA A 167 15.12 4.71 8.21
N VAL A 168 15.38 3.94 9.28
CA VAL A 168 14.90 4.25 10.64
C VAL A 168 15.57 5.51 11.19
N GLN A 169 16.89 5.67 11.02
CA GLN A 169 17.63 6.86 11.44
C GLN A 169 17.14 8.11 10.71
N MET A 170 16.90 8.05 9.41
CA MET A 170 16.34 9.15 8.63
C MET A 170 14.95 9.53 9.13
N LEU A 171 14.08 8.53 9.39
CA LEU A 171 12.76 8.78 9.96
C LEU A 171 12.84 9.45 11.33
N VAL A 172 13.64 8.90 12.24
CA VAL A 172 13.72 9.42 13.62
C VAL A 172 14.43 10.76 13.67
N ARG A 173 15.67 10.83 13.19
CA ARG A 173 16.52 12.01 13.38
C ARG A 173 16.09 13.18 12.50
N GLU A 174 15.84 12.92 11.22
CA GLU A 174 15.51 14.00 10.28
C GLU A 174 14.03 14.34 10.28
N LYS A 175 13.12 13.36 10.35
CA LYS A 175 11.68 13.68 10.27
C LYS A 175 11.05 13.97 11.62
N ILE A 176 11.24 13.10 12.62
CA ILE A 176 10.60 13.25 13.94
C ILE A 176 11.28 14.33 14.77
N LEU A 177 12.58 14.18 15.04
CA LEU A 177 13.31 15.06 15.97
C LEU A 177 13.51 16.45 15.37
N ARG A 178 14.06 16.51 14.15
CA ARG A 178 14.41 17.79 13.53
C ARG A 178 13.20 18.58 13.01
N HIS A 179 12.17 17.88 12.52
CA HIS A 179 11.04 18.52 11.83
C HIS A 179 9.67 18.31 12.50
N GLY A 180 9.62 17.62 13.64
CA GLY A 180 8.40 17.57 14.45
C GLY A 180 7.32 16.64 13.91
N VAL A 181 7.67 15.65 13.07
CA VAL A 181 6.69 14.60 12.70
C VAL A 181 6.25 13.86 13.97
N ARG A 182 4.94 13.68 14.15
CA ARG A 182 4.36 13.00 15.31
C ARG A 182 3.52 11.78 14.97
N GLY A 183 3.31 11.53 13.68
CA GLY A 183 2.65 10.31 13.27
C GLY A 183 3.16 9.73 11.97
N ILE A 184 3.14 8.41 11.91
CA ILE A 184 3.67 7.62 10.81
C ILE A 184 2.54 6.73 10.30
N ILE A 185 2.15 6.91 9.05
CA ILE A 185 1.16 6.05 8.39
C ILE A 185 1.93 5.03 7.56
N THR A 186 1.81 3.75 7.89
CA THR A 186 2.57 2.74 7.15
C THR A 186 1.98 2.48 5.77
N GLN A 187 2.78 1.92 4.88
CA GLN A 187 2.26 1.17 3.74
C GLN A 187 1.29 0.06 4.21
N MET A 188 0.41 -0.40 3.31
CA MET A 188 -0.54 -1.48 3.63
C MET A 188 0.17 -2.69 4.24
N LEU A 189 -0.44 -3.27 5.27
CA LEU A 189 0.13 -4.42 5.96
C LEU A 189 -0.37 -5.75 5.40
N THR A 190 0.50 -6.74 5.47
CA THR A 190 0.16 -8.14 5.27
C THR A 190 0.57 -9.01 6.47
N SER A 191 1.43 -8.49 7.37
CA SER A 191 1.90 -9.14 8.58
C SER A 191 1.95 -8.16 9.75
N ALA A 192 1.41 -8.58 10.90
CA ALA A 192 1.50 -7.83 12.15
C ALA A 192 2.91 -7.93 12.75
N GLU A 193 3.61 -9.06 12.53
CA GLU A 193 4.96 -9.29 13.04
C GLU A 193 5.97 -8.32 12.42
N GLU A 194 5.91 -8.13 11.10
CA GLU A 194 6.77 -7.17 10.39
C GLU A 194 6.48 -5.73 10.84
N PHE A 195 5.21 -5.39 11.05
CA PHE A 195 4.83 -4.10 11.61
C PHE A 195 5.37 -3.89 13.03
N ASN A 196 5.21 -4.87 13.91
CA ASN A 196 5.69 -4.80 15.28
C ASN A 196 7.22 -4.68 15.34
N ALA A 197 7.93 -5.42 14.50
CA ALA A 197 9.39 -5.31 14.38
C ALA A 197 9.80 -3.89 13.95
N TYR A 198 9.12 -3.33 12.94
CA TYR A 198 9.34 -1.96 12.49
C TYR A 198 9.08 -0.92 13.60
N VAL A 199 7.97 -1.03 14.34
CA VAL A 199 7.69 -0.12 15.47
C VAL A 199 8.75 -0.24 16.55
N ASN A 200 9.21 -1.45 16.86
CA ASN A 200 10.29 -1.67 17.83
C ASN A 200 11.61 -1.04 17.38
N ASP A 201 11.93 -1.08 16.09
CA ASP A 201 13.10 -0.41 15.52
C ASP A 201 13.00 1.11 15.66
N VAL A 202 11.84 1.71 15.34
CA VAL A 202 11.59 3.15 15.51
C VAL A 202 11.71 3.56 16.98
N ARG A 203 11.06 2.84 17.89
CA ARG A 203 11.11 3.13 19.34
C ARG A 203 12.52 2.99 19.89
N ARG A 204 13.29 1.99 19.43
CA ARG A 204 14.69 1.80 19.85
C ARG A 204 15.56 2.98 19.41
N GLU A 205 15.40 3.46 18.18
CA GLU A 205 16.15 4.62 17.70
C GLU A 205 15.72 5.92 18.41
N LEU A 206 14.43 6.10 18.73
CA LEU A 206 13.97 7.24 19.53
C LEU A 206 14.59 7.25 20.93
N ARG A 207 14.64 6.10 21.61
CA ARG A 207 15.33 5.98 22.91
C ARG A 207 16.81 6.29 22.82
N HIS A 208 17.44 5.93 21.71
CA HIS A 208 18.86 6.17 21.50
C HIS A 208 19.17 7.63 21.13
N ALA A 209 18.35 8.27 20.31
CA ALA A 209 18.61 9.60 19.76
C ALA A 209 18.11 10.76 20.64
N ASP A 210 17.12 10.51 21.51
CA ASP A 210 16.40 11.56 22.26
C ASP A 210 16.11 11.15 23.72
N ASN A 211 16.88 10.19 24.25
CA ASN A 211 16.67 9.59 25.59
C ASN A 211 15.26 9.02 25.83
N GLY A 212 14.43 8.92 24.79
CA GLY A 212 13.09 8.37 24.84
C GLY A 212 11.96 9.36 25.15
N GLU A 213 12.22 10.67 25.19
CA GLU A 213 11.19 11.68 25.53
C GLU A 213 9.96 11.58 24.62
N LEU A 214 10.17 11.39 23.31
CA LEU A 214 9.09 11.33 22.33
C LEU A 214 8.52 9.93 22.03
N VAL A 215 8.96 8.87 22.74
CA VAL A 215 8.57 7.48 22.40
C VAL A 215 7.06 7.26 22.47
N ASP A 216 6.40 7.87 23.45
CA ASP A 216 4.96 7.75 23.66
C ASP A 216 4.15 8.84 22.91
N GLU A 217 4.83 9.88 22.41
CA GLU A 217 4.22 10.95 21.60
C GLU A 217 4.12 10.61 20.11
N VAL A 218 5.00 9.72 19.61
CA VAL A 218 5.00 9.31 18.20
C VAL A 218 4.06 8.13 17.98
N VAL A 219 3.03 8.34 17.18
CA VAL A 219 2.06 7.28 16.84
C VAL A 219 2.42 6.66 15.49
N VAL A 220 2.53 5.32 15.45
CA VAL A 220 2.68 4.58 14.19
C VAL A 220 1.37 3.89 13.88
N TRP A 221 0.69 4.30 12.82
CA TRP A 221 -0.57 3.72 12.38
C TRP A 221 -0.35 2.58 11.39
N PRO A 222 -0.75 1.35 11.73
CA PRO A 222 -0.81 0.26 10.78
C PRO A 222 -1.89 0.54 9.75
N THR A 223 -1.55 0.45 8.47
CA THR A 223 -2.52 0.63 7.39
C THR A 223 -3.22 -0.68 7.03
N ILE A 224 -4.52 -0.71 7.24
CA ILE A 224 -5.43 -1.82 6.92
C ILE A 224 -6.17 -1.50 5.63
N MET A 225 -6.15 -2.46 4.70
CA MET A 225 -6.86 -2.34 3.43
C MET A 225 -8.22 -3.04 3.52
N ALA A 226 -9.24 -2.50 2.86
CA ALA A 226 -10.50 -3.21 2.67
C ALA A 226 -10.25 -4.59 2.05
N PRO A 227 -11.06 -5.62 2.36
CA PRO A 227 -10.90 -6.94 1.77
C PRO A 227 -11.31 -6.89 0.29
N LEU A 228 -10.34 -6.67 -0.60
CA LEU A 228 -10.56 -6.52 -2.04
C LEU A 228 -10.75 -7.87 -2.74
N ALA A 229 -11.34 -7.84 -3.94
CA ALA A 229 -11.29 -9.00 -4.83
C ALA A 229 -9.85 -9.31 -5.26
N ALA A 230 -9.56 -10.58 -5.59
CA ALA A 230 -8.21 -11.03 -5.95
C ALA A 230 -7.57 -10.20 -7.07
N GLU A 231 -8.34 -9.82 -8.09
CA GLU A 231 -7.87 -9.00 -9.20
C GLU A 231 -7.40 -7.61 -8.76
N GLU A 232 -8.16 -6.93 -7.89
CA GLU A 232 -7.78 -5.60 -7.41
C GLU A 232 -6.65 -5.67 -6.38
N TYR A 233 -6.71 -6.67 -5.51
CA TYR A 233 -5.69 -6.88 -4.48
C TYR A 233 -4.32 -7.19 -5.09
N THR A 234 -4.27 -8.07 -6.10
CA THR A 234 -3.00 -8.35 -6.82
C THR A 234 -2.44 -7.12 -7.50
N ARG A 235 -3.29 -6.31 -8.15
CA ARG A 235 -2.85 -5.04 -8.74
C ARG A 235 -2.26 -4.10 -7.69
N LEU A 236 -2.90 -4.00 -6.52
CA LEU A 236 -2.42 -3.19 -5.41
C LEU A 236 -1.07 -3.70 -4.87
N LEU A 237 -0.92 -5.01 -4.67
CA LEU A 237 0.33 -5.62 -4.23
C LEU A 237 1.47 -5.36 -5.23
N LEU A 238 1.21 -5.47 -6.54
CA LEU A 238 2.21 -5.14 -7.56
C LEU A 238 2.57 -3.65 -7.55
N PHE A 239 1.58 -2.77 -7.46
CA PHE A 239 1.82 -1.31 -7.46
C PHE A 239 2.67 -0.89 -6.27
N THR A 240 2.33 -1.40 -5.10
CA THR A 240 2.99 -1.05 -3.84
C THR A 240 4.23 -1.89 -3.55
N LYS A 241 4.40 -2.98 -4.32
CA LYS A 241 5.45 -4.00 -4.14
C LYS A 241 5.45 -4.57 -2.71
N THR A 242 4.26 -4.66 -2.13
CA THR A 242 4.05 -5.22 -0.79
C THR A 242 4.13 -6.74 -0.86
N ILE A 243 4.97 -7.35 -0.03
CA ILE A 243 5.16 -8.80 0.02
C ILE A 243 3.93 -9.42 0.73
N PRO A 244 3.17 -10.32 0.08
CA PRO A 244 2.03 -10.96 0.73
C PRO A 244 2.48 -11.89 1.87
N SER A 245 1.66 -12.01 2.91
CA SER A 245 1.88 -13.02 3.96
C SER A 245 1.73 -14.43 3.43
N ALA A 246 2.22 -15.42 4.19
CA ALA A 246 2.13 -16.82 3.80
C ALA A 246 0.67 -17.28 3.56
N ALA A 247 -0.26 -16.84 4.41
CA ALA A 247 -1.68 -17.15 4.26
C ALA A 247 -2.30 -16.50 3.01
N VAL A 248 -1.96 -15.24 2.74
CA VAL A 248 -2.39 -14.54 1.52
C VAL A 248 -1.82 -15.22 0.27
N GLN A 249 -0.56 -15.66 0.29
CA GLN A 249 0.01 -16.42 -0.83
C GLN A 249 -0.71 -17.74 -1.06
N GLN A 250 -1.05 -18.47 0.00
CA GLN A 250 -1.82 -19.69 -0.13
C GLN A 250 -3.18 -19.43 -0.78
N ALA A 251 -3.86 -18.36 -0.37
CA ALA A 251 -5.12 -17.93 -0.97
C ALA A 251 -4.93 -17.55 -2.46
N LEU A 252 -3.86 -16.85 -2.81
CA LEU A 252 -3.52 -16.51 -4.20
C LEU A 252 -3.21 -17.75 -5.05
N ARG A 253 -2.45 -18.72 -4.51
CA ARG A 253 -2.18 -20.00 -5.19
C ARG A 253 -3.48 -20.77 -5.44
N ALA A 254 -4.35 -20.87 -4.45
CA ALA A 254 -5.67 -21.50 -4.60
C ALA A 254 -6.53 -20.79 -5.65
N TYR A 255 -6.54 -19.46 -5.65
CA TYR A 255 -7.24 -18.66 -6.67
C TYR A 255 -6.70 -18.93 -8.09
N ARG A 256 -5.37 -18.89 -8.27
CA ARG A 256 -4.69 -19.19 -9.54
C ARG A 256 -5.02 -20.60 -10.03
N ASP A 257 -4.91 -21.60 -9.16
CA ASP A 257 -5.11 -23.00 -9.52
C ASP A 257 -6.59 -23.27 -9.84
N GLY A 258 -7.51 -22.62 -9.11
CA GLY A 258 -8.94 -22.61 -9.43
C GLY A 258 -9.24 -22.01 -10.80
N LEU A 259 -8.60 -20.89 -11.18
CA LEU A 259 -8.75 -20.30 -12.52
C LEU A 259 -8.24 -21.24 -13.62
N LYS A 260 -7.07 -21.89 -13.42
CA LYS A 260 -6.52 -22.89 -14.35
C LYS A 260 -7.50 -24.06 -14.53
N ALA A 261 -8.07 -24.57 -13.43
CA ALA A 261 -9.05 -25.64 -13.46
C ALA A 261 -10.37 -25.22 -14.14
N ALA A 262 -10.82 -23.98 -13.95
CA ALA A 262 -12.04 -23.45 -14.56
C ALA A 262 -11.91 -23.40 -16.10
N VAL A 263 -10.78 -22.90 -16.62
CA VAL A 263 -10.51 -22.88 -18.07
C VAL A 263 -10.49 -24.30 -18.63
N ALA A 264 -9.79 -25.23 -17.98
CA ALA A 264 -9.72 -26.62 -18.41
C ALA A 264 -11.09 -27.31 -18.42
N SER A 265 -11.93 -27.03 -17.42
CA SER A 265 -13.27 -27.61 -17.28
C SER A 265 -14.22 -27.06 -18.34
N ALA A 266 -14.26 -25.74 -18.55
CA ALA A 266 -15.11 -25.12 -19.55
C ALA A 266 -14.72 -25.50 -20.99
N THR A 267 -13.42 -25.77 -21.25
CA THR A 267 -12.96 -26.29 -22.55
C THR A 267 -13.58 -27.67 -22.89
N ARG A 268 -13.89 -28.49 -21.86
CA ARG A 268 -14.44 -29.84 -22.03
C ARG A 268 -15.96 -29.86 -22.17
N LEU A 269 -16.63 -28.72 -21.96
CA LEU A 269 -18.07 -28.62 -22.19
C LEU A 269 -18.33 -28.68 -23.70
N GLY A 270 -19.12 -29.64 -24.16
CA GLY A 270 -19.62 -29.72 -25.55
C GLY A 270 -20.69 -28.66 -25.88
N THR A 271 -20.68 -27.53 -25.18
CA THR A 271 -21.69 -26.48 -25.17
C THR A 271 -21.28 -25.28 -26.03
N SER A 272 -22.20 -24.35 -26.27
CA SER A 272 -21.91 -23.11 -27.00
C SER A 272 -20.84 -22.25 -26.30
N ASP A 273 -20.18 -21.37 -27.05
CA ASP A 273 -19.18 -20.44 -26.50
C ASP A 273 -19.77 -19.52 -25.43
N GLU A 274 -21.03 -19.10 -25.58
CA GLU A 274 -21.72 -18.29 -24.58
C GLU A 274 -21.87 -19.06 -23.25
N GLU A 275 -22.25 -20.34 -23.29
CA GLU A 275 -22.36 -21.17 -22.09
C GLU A 275 -20.99 -21.39 -21.42
N LYS A 276 -19.93 -21.59 -22.21
CA LYS A 276 -18.56 -21.73 -21.68
C LYS A 276 -18.09 -20.44 -21.00
N VAL A 277 -18.33 -19.30 -21.63
CA VAL A 277 -18.02 -17.97 -21.07
C VAL A 277 -18.79 -17.75 -19.77
N CYS A 278 -20.10 -18.01 -19.76
CA CYS A 278 -20.93 -17.89 -18.56
C CYS A 278 -20.42 -18.77 -17.42
N ALA A 279 -20.08 -20.03 -17.69
CA ALA A 279 -19.52 -20.95 -16.70
C ALA A 279 -18.16 -20.47 -16.16
N LEU A 280 -17.26 -20.02 -17.03
CA LEU A 280 -15.94 -19.52 -16.65
C LEU A 280 -16.05 -18.25 -15.79
N MET A 281 -16.86 -17.27 -16.21
CA MET A 281 -17.02 -16.01 -15.48
C MET A 281 -17.73 -16.21 -14.15
N SER A 282 -18.72 -17.11 -14.08
CA SER A 282 -19.37 -17.48 -12.81
C SER A 282 -18.37 -18.11 -11.84
N THR A 283 -17.51 -19.00 -12.34
CA THR A 283 -16.44 -19.63 -11.54
C THR A 283 -15.42 -18.60 -11.07
N LYS A 284 -14.98 -17.68 -11.95
CA LYS A 284 -14.10 -16.55 -11.57
C LYS A 284 -14.70 -15.73 -10.42
N THR A 285 -15.98 -15.34 -10.52
CA THR A 285 -16.65 -14.58 -9.47
C THR A 285 -16.70 -15.33 -8.14
N ALA A 286 -17.00 -16.63 -8.16
CA ALA A 286 -17.00 -17.46 -6.96
C ALA A 286 -15.59 -17.59 -6.32
N LEU A 287 -14.55 -17.70 -7.16
CA LEU A 287 -13.16 -17.74 -6.71
C LEU A 287 -12.72 -16.38 -6.11
N GLU A 288 -13.14 -15.26 -6.68
CA GLU A 288 -12.87 -13.92 -6.13
C GLU A 288 -13.55 -13.71 -4.77
N GLU A 289 -14.78 -14.18 -4.61
CA GLU A 289 -15.51 -14.16 -3.33
C GLU A 289 -14.78 -15.01 -2.28
N THR A 290 -14.36 -16.22 -2.66
CA THR A 290 -13.62 -17.13 -1.77
C THR A 290 -12.31 -16.49 -1.32
N PHE A 291 -11.56 -15.90 -2.24
CA PHE A 291 -10.34 -15.16 -1.92
C PHE A 291 -10.62 -13.98 -0.96
N ARG A 292 -11.67 -13.20 -1.24
CA ARG A 292 -12.02 -12.02 -0.44
C ARG A 292 -12.36 -12.37 1.00
N ARG A 293 -13.16 -13.43 1.21
CA ARG A 293 -13.46 -13.92 2.56
C ARG A 293 -12.20 -14.34 3.30
N ARG A 294 -11.31 -15.06 2.62
CA ARG A 294 -10.03 -15.45 3.20
C ARG A 294 -9.18 -14.22 3.56
N LEU A 295 -9.12 -13.21 2.69
CA LEU A 295 -8.41 -11.96 2.95
C LEU A 295 -9.00 -11.20 4.15
N GLU A 296 -10.32 -11.17 4.28
CA GLU A 296 -11.02 -10.57 5.42
C GLU A 296 -10.66 -11.27 6.72
N ASP A 297 -10.73 -12.61 6.77
CA ASP A 297 -10.39 -13.37 7.98
C ASP A 297 -8.92 -13.22 8.39
N GLU A 298 -8.00 -13.17 7.41
CA GLU A 298 -6.58 -12.92 7.67
C GLU A 298 -6.33 -11.48 8.16
N THR A 299 -7.08 -10.52 7.65
CA THR A 299 -6.99 -9.12 8.08
C THR A 299 -7.53 -8.95 9.51
N LEU A 300 -8.62 -9.64 9.86
CA LEU A 300 -9.12 -9.69 11.24
C LEU A 300 -8.08 -10.31 12.18
N ALA A 301 -7.48 -11.43 11.81
CA ALA A 301 -6.43 -12.07 12.60
C ALA A 301 -5.22 -11.14 12.79
N MET A 302 -4.79 -10.44 11.75
CA MET A 302 -3.73 -9.44 11.81
C MET A 302 -4.08 -8.30 12.78
N CYS A 303 -5.28 -7.72 12.67
CA CYS A 303 -5.76 -6.69 13.58
C CYS A 303 -5.78 -7.16 15.04
N ARG A 304 -6.20 -8.40 15.32
CA ARG A 304 -6.13 -8.96 16.68
C ARG A 304 -4.71 -8.98 17.21
N THR A 305 -3.74 -9.45 16.42
CA THR A 305 -2.32 -9.45 16.81
C THR A 305 -1.82 -8.02 17.09
N LEU A 306 -2.23 -7.04 16.27
CA LEU A 306 -1.89 -5.63 16.49
C LEU A 306 -2.47 -5.11 17.82
N PHE A 307 -3.74 -5.38 18.11
CA PHE A 307 -4.39 -4.96 19.35
C PHE A 307 -3.79 -5.65 20.59
N LEU A 308 -3.44 -6.94 20.49
CA LEU A 308 -2.74 -7.67 21.54
C LEU A 308 -1.33 -7.11 21.79
N SER A 309 -0.70 -6.57 20.76
CA SER A 309 0.61 -5.89 20.84
C SER A 309 0.52 -4.45 21.40
N GLY A 310 -0.67 -4.01 21.80
CA GLY A 310 -0.91 -2.72 22.43
C GLY A 310 -1.22 -1.58 21.46
N HIS A 311 -1.30 -1.84 20.15
CA HIS A 311 -1.76 -0.83 19.20
C HIS A 311 -3.26 -0.58 19.42
N ARG A 312 -3.71 0.66 19.25
CA ARG A 312 -5.11 1.07 19.51
C ARG A 312 -5.75 1.86 18.37
N HIS A 313 -4.93 2.27 17.41
CA HIS A 313 -5.38 3.06 16.26
C HIS A 313 -4.97 2.33 14.98
N LEU A 314 -5.85 2.35 13.99
CA LEU A 314 -5.62 1.79 12.67
C LEU A 314 -5.82 2.90 11.65
N ASN A 315 -4.98 2.97 10.61
CA ASN A 315 -5.29 3.75 9.42
C ASN A 315 -6.01 2.81 8.43
N CYS A 316 -7.20 3.19 7.96
CA CYS A 316 -8.00 2.31 7.11
C CYS A 316 -8.13 2.89 5.70
N SER A 317 -7.95 2.05 4.68
CA SER A 317 -8.12 2.45 3.29
C SER A 317 -9.16 1.59 2.58
N ALA A 318 -10.17 2.25 2.01
CA ALA A 318 -11.13 1.61 1.12
C ALA A 318 -10.54 1.34 -0.27
N PHE A 319 -9.37 1.90 -0.61
CA PHE A 319 -8.80 1.96 -1.97
C PHE A 319 -9.65 2.77 -2.97
N LYS A 320 -10.94 2.49 -3.08
CA LYS A 320 -11.95 3.21 -3.86
C LYS A 320 -13.21 3.41 -3.02
N SER A 321 -13.98 4.47 -3.29
CA SER A 321 -15.24 4.74 -2.57
C SER A 321 -16.25 3.60 -2.67
N THR A 322 -16.25 2.85 -3.78
CA THR A 322 -17.12 1.67 -3.99
C THR A 322 -16.87 0.53 -3.00
N HIS A 323 -15.70 0.49 -2.37
CA HIS A 323 -15.31 -0.56 -1.43
C HIS A 323 -15.51 -0.15 0.03
N LEU A 324 -16.00 1.07 0.29
CA LEU A 324 -16.31 1.52 1.64
C LEU A 324 -17.23 0.53 2.40
N PRO A 325 -18.27 -0.06 1.79
CA PRO A 325 -19.09 -1.06 2.49
C PRO A 325 -18.30 -2.30 2.95
N LEU A 326 -17.30 -2.73 2.19
CA LEU A 326 -16.44 -3.86 2.56
C LEU A 326 -15.55 -3.52 3.76
N LEU A 327 -15.03 -2.28 3.79
CA LEU A 327 -14.25 -1.79 4.91
C LEU A 327 -15.12 -1.64 6.17
N LEU A 328 -16.31 -1.05 6.06
CA LEU A 328 -17.23 -0.90 7.19
C LEU A 328 -17.61 -2.26 7.78
N ARG A 329 -17.92 -3.25 6.95
CA ARG A 329 -18.19 -4.62 7.41
C ARG A 329 -17.02 -5.22 8.19
N LEU A 330 -15.79 -5.01 7.73
CA LEU A 330 -14.59 -5.47 8.45
C LEU A 330 -14.48 -4.79 9.82
N LEU A 331 -14.73 -3.48 9.89
CA LEU A 331 -14.68 -2.72 11.14
C LEU A 331 -15.79 -3.14 12.12
N ASP A 332 -17.01 -3.38 11.62
CA ASP A 332 -18.12 -3.90 12.42
C ASP A 332 -17.76 -5.25 13.05
N ARG A 333 -17.19 -6.17 12.26
CA ARG A 333 -16.70 -7.47 12.77
C ARG A 333 -15.61 -7.31 13.82
N LEU A 334 -14.66 -6.38 13.63
CA LEU A 334 -13.63 -6.09 14.64
C LEU A 334 -14.24 -5.59 15.94
N GLN A 335 -15.24 -4.71 15.86
CA GLN A 335 -15.92 -4.15 17.01
C GLN A 335 -16.78 -5.20 17.74
N GLU A 336 -17.51 -6.03 17.01
CA GLU A 336 -18.27 -7.16 17.56
C GLU A 336 -17.37 -8.13 18.33
N GLU A 337 -16.21 -8.48 17.77
CA GLU A 337 -15.25 -9.35 18.44
C GLU A 337 -14.65 -8.71 19.69
N ALA A 338 -14.33 -7.42 19.65
CA ALA A 338 -13.85 -6.69 20.82
C ALA A 338 -14.90 -6.67 21.94
N ASN A 339 -16.18 -6.49 21.60
CA ASN A 339 -17.27 -6.44 22.57
C ASN A 339 -17.70 -7.84 23.07
N GLY A 340 -17.60 -8.87 22.24
CA GLY A 340 -17.90 -10.26 22.61
C GLY A 340 -16.93 -10.83 23.65
N HIS A 341 -15.70 -10.30 23.75
CA HIS A 341 -14.73 -10.65 24.79
C HIS A 341 -14.96 -9.88 26.11
N CYS A 342 -15.80 -8.83 26.13
CA CYS A 342 -16.15 -8.06 27.32
C CYS A 342 -17.27 -8.69 28.18
N GLY A 343 -17.67 -9.93 27.90
CA GLY A 343 -18.56 -10.72 28.75
C GLY A 343 -17.93 -11.20 30.07
N ALA A 344 -16.63 -10.96 30.28
CA ALA A 344 -15.91 -11.25 31.52
C ALA A 344 -15.44 -9.96 32.22
N SER A 345 -16.36 -9.31 32.94
CA SER A 345 -16.17 -8.25 33.95
C SER A 345 -15.44 -6.94 33.55
N PRO A 346 -15.98 -5.75 33.92
CA PRO A 346 -15.45 -4.47 33.47
C PRO A 346 -14.29 -4.02 34.37
N ALA A 347 -13.05 -4.28 33.98
CA ALA A 347 -11.93 -3.45 34.40
C ALA A 347 -11.78 -2.31 33.38
N ARG A 348 -12.02 -1.08 33.83
CA ARG A 348 -11.93 0.18 33.07
C ARG A 348 -10.74 0.19 32.11
N GLY A 349 -11.03 0.12 30.81
CA GLY A 349 -10.11 0.39 29.72
C GLY A 349 -10.92 0.81 28.51
N SER A 350 -10.74 2.06 28.08
CA SER A 350 -11.53 2.74 27.06
C SER A 350 -11.60 1.98 25.73
N CYS A 351 -12.78 2.01 25.09
CA CYS A 351 -13.04 1.46 23.75
C CYS A 351 -12.00 1.96 22.72
N PRO A 352 -11.63 1.13 21.72
CA PRO A 352 -10.85 1.61 20.59
C PRO A 352 -11.61 2.71 19.85
N SER A 353 -10.96 3.86 19.66
CA SER A 353 -11.47 4.97 18.87
C SER A 353 -10.97 4.85 17.43
N PHE A 354 -11.88 4.75 16.48
CA PHE A 354 -11.60 4.84 15.05
C PHE A 354 -11.57 6.31 14.64
N LEU A 355 -10.50 6.76 13.97
CA LEU A 355 -10.40 8.05 13.30
C LEU A 355 -10.47 7.84 11.79
#